data_AF-A0A5K1IRJ1-F1
#
_entry.id   AF-A0A5K1IRJ1-F1
#
_cell.length_a   1.000
_cell.length_b   1.000
_cell.length_c   1.000
_cell.angle_alpha   90.00
_cell.angle_beta   90.00
_cell.angle_gamma   90.00
#
_symmetry.space_group_name_H-M   'P 1'
#
loop_
_entity.id
_entity.type
_entity.pdbx_description
1 polymer ?
#
loop_
_entity_poly.entity_id
_entity_poly.type
_entity_poly.pdbx_seq_one_letter_code
_entity_poly.pdbx_strand_id
1 'polypeptide(L)'
;MKKNRVITYMAALAAAGALLAAPCQAAFAAPIKTVYRLYHPGTLDHHYTMDANEYRVLGSVGWQQEGVAWDSRDSSAVPVYRLYHEGTRDHHYTKDYNEYRVLGSVGWKQEGVAWYSDEAEGVPVYRLYHEGTLNHHYTKDYNEYRVLGSVGWKQEGVAWYGVVEDTVPVSRTPIMGVSQASVEQMAAYYRKNVGESTYPASVYTNYGAPTLQDFCTIVLEEAKAEGVRAEVVFAQAMKETGWLRFGGAVKVEQCNFCGLGAVNSAPGNAASFRDVRTGIRAQVQHLKAYASTDPLAQACVDPRFDLVKRGCAPLLEDLNGKWAVPGDGYGESIAKMIDTMLQGGR
;
A
#
# COMPACT_ATOMS: atom_id res chain seq x y z
N MET A 1 -77.52 36.49 -42.35
CA MET A 1 -77.61 35.91 -41.00
C MET A 1 -76.47 36.47 -40.15
N LYS A 2 -76.87 37.04 -39.00
CA LYS A 2 -76.15 37.59 -37.82
C LYS A 2 -74.65 37.25 -37.67
N LYS A 3 -73.77 38.28 -37.54
CA LYS A 3 -73.15 38.85 -36.30
C LYS A 3 -72.10 37.89 -35.68
N ASN A 4 -70.90 38.25 -35.20
CA ASN A 4 -70.27 39.47 -34.70
C ASN A 4 -68.74 39.15 -34.57
N ARG A 5 -67.83 40.05 -34.99
CA ARG A 5 -66.95 40.92 -34.15
C ARG A 5 -65.98 40.17 -33.20
N VAL A 6 -64.67 40.45 -33.15
CA VAL A 6 -63.97 41.56 -32.43
C VAL A 6 -62.46 41.24 -32.61
N ILE A 7 -61.60 42.11 -33.21
CA ILE A 7 -60.65 43.07 -32.55
C ILE A 7 -59.59 42.35 -31.68
N THR A 8 -58.27 42.61 -31.63
CA THR A 8 -57.26 43.50 -32.25
C THR A 8 -55.88 43.10 -31.63
N TYR A 9 -54.79 43.75 -32.08
CA TYR A 9 -53.45 43.93 -31.45
C TYR A 9 -52.42 42.81 -31.72
N MET A 10 -51.26 43.03 -32.36
CA MET A 10 -50.16 44.03 -32.31
C MET A 10 -48.90 43.39 -31.69
N ALA A 11 -47.74 43.80 -32.23
CA ALA A 11 -46.38 43.65 -31.71
C ALA A 11 -45.79 42.23 -31.67
N ALA A 12 -44.86 41.86 -32.55
CA ALA A 12 -43.43 42.22 -32.55
C ALA A 12 -42.64 41.61 -31.37
N LEU A 13 -41.79 40.62 -31.64
CA LEU A 13 -40.32 40.76 -31.57
C LEU A 13 -39.65 39.42 -31.89
N ALA A 14 -38.57 39.47 -32.66
CA ALA A 14 -37.63 38.38 -32.82
C ALA A 14 -36.93 38.09 -31.48
N ALA A 15 -36.78 36.81 -31.15
CA ALA A 15 -35.77 36.34 -30.22
C ALA A 15 -35.14 35.07 -30.81
N ALA A 16 -33.86 35.20 -31.17
CA ALA A 16 -33.02 34.08 -31.59
C ALA A 16 -33.06 32.99 -30.51
N GLY A 17 -33.43 31.77 -30.92
CA GLY A 17 -33.38 30.60 -30.05
C GLY A 17 -31.94 30.28 -29.71
N ALA A 18 -31.49 30.73 -28.53
CA ALA A 18 -30.35 30.13 -27.87
C ALA A 18 -30.72 28.69 -27.52
N LEU A 19 -30.07 27.73 -28.19
CA LEU A 19 -30.10 26.33 -27.79
C LEU A 19 -29.46 26.28 -26.39
N LEU A 20 -30.28 26.23 -25.35
CA LEU A 20 -29.81 25.93 -24.00
C LEU A 20 -29.33 24.48 -24.02
N ALA A 21 -28.02 24.28 -24.17
CA ALA A 21 -27.39 23.04 -23.76
C ALA A 21 -27.70 22.86 -22.28
N ALA A 22 -28.61 21.94 -21.97
CA ALA A 22 -28.79 21.48 -20.60
C ALA A 22 -27.41 21.01 -20.09
N PRO A 23 -26.98 21.41 -18.89
CA PRO A 23 -25.75 20.88 -18.33
C PRO A 23 -25.91 19.35 -18.27
N CYS A 24 -25.02 18.64 -18.96
CA CYS A 24 -24.82 17.22 -18.72
C CYS A 24 -24.44 17.09 -17.24
N GLN A 25 -25.40 16.68 -16.41
CA GLN A 25 -25.13 16.26 -15.07
C GLN A 25 -24.24 15.02 -15.21
N ALA A 26 -22.96 15.17 -14.86
CA ALA A 26 -22.08 14.03 -14.66
C ALA A 26 -22.82 13.06 -13.74
N ALA A 27 -23.02 11.82 -14.20
CA ALA A 27 -23.54 10.77 -13.35
C ALA A 27 -22.63 10.72 -12.10
N PHE A 28 -23.20 10.97 -10.92
CA PHE A 28 -22.45 10.83 -9.68
C PHE A 28 -21.93 9.38 -9.63
N ALA A 29 -20.60 9.22 -9.64
CA ALA A 29 -20.01 7.90 -9.48
C ALA A 29 -20.50 7.32 -8.15
N ALA A 30 -20.93 6.06 -8.18
CA ALA A 30 -21.41 5.35 -7.00
C ALA A 30 -20.37 5.42 -5.86
N PRO A 31 -20.81 5.58 -4.59
CA PRO A 31 -19.89 5.69 -3.49
C PRO A 31 -19.00 4.45 -3.37
N ILE A 32 -17.73 4.72 -3.08
CA ILE A 32 -16.71 3.70 -2.85
C ILE A 32 -16.91 3.14 -1.43
N LYS A 33 -16.88 1.82 -1.30
CA LYS A 33 -16.93 1.09 -0.03
C LYS A 33 -15.77 0.12 0.06
N THR A 34 -15.29 -0.04 1.29
CA THR A 34 -14.19 -0.93 1.61
C THR A 34 -14.67 -2.37 1.76
N VAL A 35 -13.97 -3.29 1.11
CA VAL A 35 -14.05 -4.73 1.36
C VAL A 35 -12.96 -5.11 2.35
N TYR A 36 -13.35 -5.73 3.45
CA TYR A 36 -12.45 -6.24 4.47
C TYR A 36 -12.15 -7.73 4.25
N ARG A 37 -10.94 -8.16 4.62
CA ARG A 37 -10.52 -9.57 4.64
C ARG A 37 -10.39 -10.05 6.09
N LEU A 38 -10.90 -11.24 6.36
CA LEU A 38 -10.65 -11.95 7.62
C LEU A 38 -10.14 -13.36 7.32
N TYR A 39 -9.33 -13.91 8.23
CA TYR A 39 -8.81 -15.26 8.17
C TYR A 39 -9.24 -16.08 9.39
N HIS A 40 -9.70 -17.31 9.20
CA HIS A 40 -10.03 -18.20 10.32
C HIS A 40 -9.02 -19.34 10.43
N PRO A 41 -8.14 -19.35 11.45
CA PRO A 41 -7.04 -20.32 11.55
C PRO A 41 -7.51 -21.76 11.78
N GLY A 42 -8.74 -21.95 12.28
CA GLY A 42 -9.29 -23.29 12.53
C GLY A 42 -9.82 -23.99 11.29
N THR A 43 -10.22 -23.22 10.26
CA THR A 43 -10.78 -23.77 9.01
C THR A 43 -9.90 -23.46 7.80
N LEU A 44 -8.92 -22.57 7.96
CA LEU A 44 -8.03 -22.07 6.90
C LEU A 44 -8.78 -21.25 5.83
N ASP A 45 -9.91 -20.66 6.21
CA ASP A 45 -10.76 -19.90 5.29
C ASP A 45 -10.46 -18.41 5.35
N HIS A 46 -10.67 -17.76 4.21
CA HIS A 46 -10.74 -16.31 4.12
C HIS A 46 -12.19 -15.88 3.90
N HIS A 47 -12.63 -14.85 4.64
CA HIS A 47 -13.93 -14.21 4.48
C HIS A 47 -13.75 -12.78 3.98
N TYR A 48 -14.65 -12.37 3.08
CA TYR A 48 -14.64 -11.04 2.48
C TYR A 48 -15.99 -10.36 2.67
N THR A 49 -15.97 -9.14 3.21
CA THR A 49 -17.21 -8.42 3.50
C THR A 49 -17.08 -6.91 3.36
N MET A 50 -18.11 -6.26 2.83
CA MET A 50 -18.27 -4.79 2.92
C MET A 50 -19.06 -4.36 4.16
N ASP A 51 -19.57 -5.29 4.95
CA ASP A 51 -20.27 -4.97 6.19
C ASP A 51 -19.26 -4.83 7.34
N ALA A 52 -19.01 -3.58 7.74
CA ALA A 52 -18.15 -3.27 8.87
C ALA A 52 -18.64 -3.88 10.19
N ASN A 53 -19.95 -4.13 10.34
CA ASN A 53 -20.50 -4.83 11.49
C ASN A 53 -20.16 -6.34 11.45
N GLU A 54 -20.31 -6.99 10.30
CA GLU A 54 -19.89 -8.38 10.10
C GLU A 54 -18.40 -8.55 10.40
N TYR A 55 -17.54 -7.69 9.84
CA TYR A 55 -16.10 -7.68 10.11
C TYR A 55 -15.79 -7.58 11.61
N ARG A 56 -16.45 -6.64 12.31
CA ARG A 56 -16.26 -6.43 13.75
C ARG A 56 -16.73 -7.62 14.60
N VAL A 57 -17.89 -8.18 14.29
CA VAL A 57 -18.47 -9.29 15.05
C VAL A 57 -17.64 -10.55 14.85
N LEU A 58 -17.25 -10.88 13.62
CA LEU A 58 -16.40 -12.04 13.33
C LEU A 58 -15.05 -11.97 14.06
N GLY A 59 -14.45 -10.78 14.13
CA GLY A 59 -13.23 -10.54 14.92
C GLY A 59 -13.36 -10.88 16.41
N SER A 60 -14.58 -10.83 16.97
CA SER A 60 -14.83 -11.22 18.37
C SER A 60 -15.06 -12.72 18.57
N VAL A 61 -15.21 -13.50 17.50
CA VAL A 61 -15.55 -14.93 17.54
C VAL A 61 -14.55 -15.81 16.79
N GLY A 62 -13.26 -15.45 16.84
CA GLY A 62 -12.15 -16.31 16.40
C GLY A 62 -11.62 -16.04 14.99
N TRP A 63 -12.20 -15.10 14.25
CA TRP A 63 -11.62 -14.63 13.00
C TRP A 63 -10.52 -13.60 13.25
N GLN A 64 -9.41 -13.75 12.53
CA GLN A 64 -8.34 -12.77 12.48
C GLN A 64 -8.70 -11.69 11.47
N GLN A 65 -8.74 -10.45 11.94
CA GLN A 65 -9.02 -9.27 11.14
C GLN A 65 -7.75 -8.85 10.39
N GLU A 66 -7.66 -9.17 9.09
CA GLU A 66 -6.50 -8.88 8.25
C GLU A 66 -6.54 -7.46 7.65
N GLY A 67 -7.65 -6.75 7.78
CA GLY A 67 -7.81 -5.37 7.35
C GLY A 67 -8.48 -5.23 5.99
N VAL A 68 -8.06 -4.20 5.26
CA VAL A 68 -8.64 -3.84 3.96
C VAL A 68 -8.12 -4.76 2.87
N ALA A 69 -9.03 -5.44 2.18
CA ALA A 69 -8.72 -6.27 1.03
C ALA A 69 -8.58 -5.40 -0.22
N TRP A 70 -9.62 -4.64 -0.55
CA TRP A 70 -9.68 -3.65 -1.63
C TRP A 70 -10.91 -2.75 -1.44
N ASP A 71 -11.01 -1.70 -2.24
CA ASP A 71 -12.21 -0.87 -2.31
C ASP A 71 -13.01 -1.19 -3.57
N SER A 72 -14.33 -1.13 -3.47
CA SER A 72 -15.27 -1.47 -4.53
C SER A 72 -16.36 -0.40 -4.62
N ARG A 73 -17.05 -0.32 -5.75
CA ARG A 73 -18.28 0.50 -5.82
C ARG A 73 -19.41 -0.23 -5.13
N ASP A 74 -20.30 0.54 -4.48
CA ASP A 74 -21.53 -0.02 -3.92
C ASP A 74 -22.68 -0.14 -4.94
N SER A 75 -22.45 0.33 -6.17
CA SER A 75 -23.27 0.06 -7.37
C SER A 75 -22.45 0.18 -8.66
N SER A 76 -22.66 -0.75 -9.61
CA SER A 76 -22.16 -0.70 -11.01
C SER A 76 -22.99 -1.65 -11.89
N ALA A 77 -22.72 -1.73 -13.19
CA ALA A 77 -23.34 -2.70 -14.08
C ALA A 77 -22.81 -4.15 -13.90
N VAL A 78 -21.75 -4.36 -13.11
CA VAL A 78 -21.03 -5.64 -13.01
C VAL A 78 -21.06 -6.17 -11.56
N PRO A 79 -22.11 -6.89 -11.14
CA PRO A 79 -22.22 -7.42 -9.79
C PRO A 79 -21.23 -8.56 -9.52
N VAL A 80 -20.76 -8.64 -8.27
CA VAL A 80 -20.08 -9.80 -7.69
C VAL A 80 -21.01 -10.41 -6.66
N TYR A 81 -21.39 -11.66 -6.87
CA TYR A 81 -22.32 -12.39 -6.04
C TYR A 81 -21.61 -13.15 -4.93
N ARG A 82 -22.23 -13.20 -3.74
CA ARG A 82 -21.80 -14.06 -2.62
C ARG A 82 -22.74 -15.25 -2.47
N LEU A 83 -22.17 -16.42 -2.29
CA LEU A 83 -22.89 -17.63 -1.89
C LEU A 83 -22.30 -18.17 -0.60
N TYR A 84 -23.12 -18.85 0.19
CA TYR A 84 -22.72 -19.54 1.41
C TYR A 84 -23.09 -21.01 1.35
N HIS A 85 -22.21 -21.91 1.78
CA HIS A 85 -22.50 -23.35 1.85
C HIS A 85 -22.59 -23.82 3.30
N GLU A 86 -23.78 -24.25 3.75
CA GLU A 86 -24.01 -24.60 5.17
C GLU A 86 -23.14 -25.77 5.67
N GLY A 87 -22.84 -26.74 4.78
CA GLY A 87 -22.09 -27.94 5.14
C GLY A 87 -20.61 -27.69 5.37
N THR A 88 -19.98 -26.89 4.52
CA THR A 88 -18.54 -26.57 4.62
C THR A 88 -18.29 -25.28 5.39
N ARG A 89 -19.30 -24.43 5.53
CA ARG A 89 -19.25 -23.07 6.09
C ARG A 89 -18.45 -22.08 5.23
N ASP A 90 -18.26 -22.40 3.96
CA ASP A 90 -17.52 -21.55 3.03
C ASP A 90 -18.39 -20.46 2.42
N HIS A 91 -17.72 -19.37 2.06
CA HIS A 91 -18.27 -18.36 1.16
C HIS A 91 -17.59 -18.43 -0.20
N HIS A 92 -18.39 -18.31 -1.26
CA HIS A 92 -17.91 -18.20 -2.64
C HIS A 92 -18.28 -16.86 -3.24
N TYR A 93 -17.41 -16.31 -4.08
CA TYR A 93 -17.59 -15.00 -4.70
C TYR A 93 -17.38 -15.11 -6.20
N THR A 94 -18.36 -14.64 -6.99
CA THR A 94 -18.26 -14.74 -8.45
C THR A 94 -18.97 -13.61 -9.17
N LYS A 95 -18.37 -13.16 -10.28
CA LYS A 95 -19.04 -12.29 -11.26
C LYS A 95 -19.83 -13.08 -12.31
N ASP A 96 -19.67 -14.40 -12.37
CA ASP A 96 -20.40 -15.24 -13.30
C ASP A 96 -21.79 -15.59 -12.73
N TYR A 97 -22.81 -14.98 -13.30
CA TYR A 97 -24.20 -15.27 -12.93
C TYR A 97 -24.59 -16.73 -13.19
N ASN A 98 -23.99 -17.41 -14.16
CA ASN A 98 -24.23 -18.83 -14.39
C ASN A 98 -23.66 -19.69 -13.27
N GLU A 99 -22.42 -19.43 -12.83
CA GLU A 99 -21.82 -20.07 -11.65
C GLU A 99 -22.70 -19.86 -10.40
N TYR A 100 -23.11 -18.61 -10.14
CA TYR A 100 -24.02 -18.27 -9.04
C TYR A 100 -25.33 -19.07 -9.08
N ARG A 101 -25.93 -19.21 -10.26
CA ARG A 101 -27.19 -19.95 -10.44
C ARG A 101 -27.01 -21.46 -10.25
N VAL A 102 -25.96 -22.03 -10.84
CA VAL A 102 -25.69 -23.48 -10.78
C VAL A 102 -25.36 -23.91 -9.36
N LEU A 103 -24.51 -23.16 -8.65
CA LEU A 103 -24.19 -23.43 -7.25
C LEU A 103 -25.45 -23.38 -6.37
N GLY A 104 -26.35 -22.42 -6.65
CA GLY A 104 -27.66 -22.34 -6.01
C GLY A 104 -28.52 -23.59 -6.16
N SER A 105 -28.43 -24.31 -7.29
CA SER A 105 -29.19 -25.55 -7.48
C SER A 105 -28.52 -26.79 -6.87
N VAL A 106 -27.29 -26.68 -6.38
CA VAL A 106 -26.52 -27.79 -5.76
C VAL A 106 -26.19 -27.53 -4.28
N GLY A 107 -27.02 -26.73 -3.60
CA GLY A 107 -26.98 -26.61 -2.14
C GLY A 107 -26.26 -25.37 -1.60
N TRP A 108 -25.79 -24.47 -2.46
CA TRP A 108 -25.28 -23.17 -2.01
C TRP A 108 -26.44 -22.20 -1.78
N LYS A 109 -26.43 -21.53 -0.63
CA LYS A 109 -27.33 -20.42 -0.34
C LYS A 109 -26.87 -19.18 -1.09
N GLN A 110 -27.72 -18.71 -1.98
CA GLN A 110 -27.55 -17.48 -2.73
C GLN A 110 -27.80 -16.26 -1.83
N GLU A 111 -26.75 -15.53 -1.46
CA GLU A 111 -26.84 -14.38 -0.53
C GLU A 111 -26.98 -13.03 -1.25
N GLY A 112 -26.93 -13.04 -2.58
CA GLY A 112 -27.12 -11.84 -3.41
C GLY A 112 -25.81 -11.17 -3.80
N VAL A 113 -25.91 -9.88 -4.13
CA VAL A 113 -24.76 -9.07 -4.54
C VAL A 113 -23.96 -8.69 -3.30
N ALA A 114 -22.70 -9.06 -3.29
CA ALA A 114 -21.76 -8.70 -2.24
C ALA A 114 -21.23 -7.28 -2.48
N TRP A 115 -20.76 -7.01 -3.69
CA TRP A 115 -20.25 -5.72 -4.18
C TRP A 115 -20.26 -5.69 -5.71
N TYR A 116 -19.69 -4.65 -6.30
CA TYR A 116 -19.66 -4.46 -7.75
C TYR A 116 -18.23 -4.27 -8.25
N SER A 117 -17.92 -4.95 -9.36
CA SER A 117 -16.66 -4.76 -10.08
C SER A 117 -16.60 -3.37 -10.68
N ASP A 118 -15.43 -2.76 -10.64
CA ASP A 118 -15.16 -1.49 -11.30
C ASP A 118 -15.15 -1.66 -12.81
N GLU A 119 -15.96 -0.85 -13.49
CA GLU A 119 -16.11 -0.88 -14.95
C GLU A 119 -14.92 -0.22 -15.66
N ALA A 120 -14.17 0.62 -14.94
CA ALA A 120 -12.91 1.19 -15.41
C ALA A 120 -11.72 0.23 -15.26
N GLU A 121 -11.95 -0.98 -14.75
CA GLU A 121 -10.93 -2.02 -14.55
C GLU A 121 -9.74 -1.55 -13.70
N GLY A 122 -10.02 -0.76 -12.65
CA GLY A 122 -9.01 -0.06 -11.87
C GLY A 122 -7.94 -0.95 -11.20
N VAL A 123 -8.36 -1.80 -10.26
CA VAL A 123 -7.45 -2.67 -9.49
C VAL A 123 -7.81 -4.13 -9.73
N PRO A 124 -6.95 -4.96 -10.37
CA PRO A 124 -7.26 -6.36 -10.57
C PRO A 124 -7.31 -7.12 -9.24
N VAL A 125 -8.39 -7.87 -9.02
CA VAL A 125 -8.51 -8.84 -7.92
C VAL A 125 -8.39 -10.23 -8.53
N TYR A 126 -7.35 -10.97 -8.16
CA TYR A 126 -7.05 -12.30 -8.66
C TYR A 126 -7.77 -13.38 -7.85
N ARG A 127 -8.22 -14.44 -8.53
CA ARG A 127 -8.79 -15.65 -7.92
C ARG A 127 -7.79 -16.80 -8.00
N LEU A 128 -7.62 -17.50 -6.89
CA LEU A 128 -6.92 -18.79 -6.85
C LEU A 128 -7.83 -19.87 -6.26
N TYR A 129 -7.60 -21.11 -6.66
CA TYR A 129 -8.30 -22.28 -6.14
C TYR A 129 -7.31 -23.31 -5.61
N HIS A 130 -7.57 -23.90 -4.45
CA HIS A 130 -6.75 -24.96 -3.88
C HIS A 130 -7.50 -26.30 -3.87
N GLU A 131 -7.05 -27.26 -4.67
CA GLU A 131 -7.70 -28.57 -4.82
C GLU A 131 -7.75 -29.38 -3.52
N GLY A 132 -6.79 -29.21 -2.61
CA GLY A 132 -6.73 -29.96 -1.36
C GLY A 132 -7.72 -29.51 -0.29
N THR A 133 -8.01 -28.21 -0.23
CA THR A 133 -8.95 -27.63 0.74
C THR A 133 -10.29 -27.27 0.11
N LEU A 134 -10.37 -27.29 -1.22
CA LEU A 134 -11.50 -26.83 -2.02
C LEU A 134 -11.82 -25.33 -1.85
N ASN A 135 -10.88 -24.55 -1.32
CA ASN A 135 -11.06 -23.14 -1.05
C ASN A 135 -10.66 -22.26 -2.21
N HIS A 136 -11.33 -21.12 -2.32
CA HIS A 136 -10.93 -20.01 -3.17
C HIS A 136 -10.23 -18.93 -2.34
N HIS A 137 -9.23 -18.28 -2.92
CA HIS A 137 -8.57 -17.11 -2.36
C HIS A 137 -8.69 -15.94 -3.33
N TYR A 138 -8.93 -14.75 -2.79
CA TYR A 138 -9.08 -13.52 -3.57
C TYR A 138 -8.10 -12.45 -3.08
N THR A 139 -7.33 -11.89 -4.00
CA THR A 139 -6.29 -10.93 -3.63
C THR A 139 -6.02 -9.91 -4.71
N LYS A 140 -5.77 -8.66 -4.31
CA LYS A 140 -5.20 -7.64 -5.21
C LYS A 140 -3.67 -7.70 -5.27
N ASP A 141 -3.04 -8.42 -4.34
CA ASP A 141 -1.58 -8.56 -4.34
C ASP A 141 -1.14 -9.62 -5.36
N TYR A 142 -0.50 -9.13 -6.42
CA TYR A 142 0.06 -9.99 -7.45
C TYR A 142 1.21 -10.88 -6.92
N ASN A 143 1.91 -10.46 -5.87
CA ASN A 143 2.94 -11.29 -5.24
C ASN A 143 2.32 -12.47 -4.49
N GLU A 144 1.32 -12.25 -3.63
CA GLU A 144 0.53 -13.32 -2.99
C GLU A 144 -0.02 -14.30 -4.04
N TYR A 145 -0.64 -13.78 -5.12
CA TYR A 145 -1.12 -14.59 -6.23
C TYR A 145 -0.02 -15.47 -6.87
N ARG A 146 1.18 -14.92 -7.09
CA ARG A 146 2.31 -15.65 -7.66
C ARG A 146 2.88 -16.70 -6.70
N VAL A 147 3.05 -16.34 -5.44
CA VAL A 147 3.63 -17.22 -4.42
C VAL A 147 2.71 -18.41 -4.17
N LEU A 148 1.41 -18.17 -3.99
CA LEU A 148 0.41 -19.22 -3.83
C LEU A 148 0.41 -20.18 -5.03
N GLY A 149 0.53 -19.62 -6.25
CA GLY A 149 0.69 -20.41 -7.48
C GLY A 149 1.89 -21.37 -7.44
N SER A 150 3.01 -20.96 -6.83
CA SER A 150 4.20 -21.82 -6.71
C SER A 150 4.08 -22.91 -5.64
N VAL A 151 3.11 -22.81 -4.73
CA VAL A 151 2.90 -23.76 -3.62
C VAL A 151 1.60 -24.56 -3.78
N GLY A 152 1.11 -24.72 -5.01
CA GLY A 152 0.04 -25.65 -5.34
C GLY A 152 -1.36 -25.05 -5.50
N TRP A 153 -1.50 -23.72 -5.41
CA TRP A 153 -2.76 -23.07 -5.77
C TRP A 153 -2.89 -22.94 -7.29
N LYS A 154 -4.06 -23.28 -7.82
CA LYS A 154 -4.42 -23.03 -9.20
C LYS A 154 -4.75 -21.56 -9.39
N GLN A 155 -3.97 -20.90 -10.23
CA GLN A 155 -4.15 -19.52 -10.65
C GLN A 155 -5.28 -19.42 -11.68
N GLU A 156 -6.41 -18.79 -11.32
CA GLU A 156 -7.60 -18.69 -12.19
C GLU A 156 -7.73 -17.33 -12.89
N GLY A 157 -6.76 -16.43 -12.68
CA GLY A 157 -6.71 -15.11 -13.31
C GLY A 157 -7.49 -14.04 -12.56
N VAL A 158 -7.88 -13.00 -13.29
CA VAL A 158 -8.63 -11.86 -12.73
C VAL A 158 -10.08 -12.26 -12.50
N ALA A 159 -10.50 -12.19 -11.25
CA ALA A 159 -11.86 -12.48 -10.80
C ALA A 159 -12.80 -11.31 -11.09
N TRP A 160 -12.37 -10.09 -10.76
CA TRP A 160 -13.04 -8.81 -10.97
C TRP A 160 -12.05 -7.67 -10.72
N TYR A 161 -12.54 -6.43 -10.78
CA TYR A 161 -11.74 -5.24 -10.50
C TYR A 161 -12.30 -4.48 -9.31
N GLY A 162 -11.43 -4.09 -8.39
CA GLY A 162 -11.71 -3.05 -7.40
C GLY A 162 -11.53 -1.66 -7.99
N VAL A 163 -11.89 -0.65 -7.23
CA VAL A 163 -11.71 0.76 -7.58
C VAL A 163 -10.30 1.18 -7.21
N VAL A 164 -9.61 1.91 -8.10
CA VAL A 164 -8.48 2.74 -7.67
C VAL A 164 -9.11 3.81 -6.80
N GLU A 165 -8.87 3.79 -5.48
CA GLU A 165 -9.43 4.81 -4.60
C GLU A 165 -9.22 6.20 -5.24
N ASP A 166 -10.30 6.94 -5.48
CA ASP A 166 -10.28 8.41 -5.66
C ASP A 166 -10.08 9.09 -4.29
N THR A 167 -9.40 8.42 -3.34
CA THR A 167 -8.67 9.13 -2.31
C THR A 167 -7.48 9.76 -3.03
N VAL A 168 -7.21 11.03 -2.75
CA VAL A 168 -6.06 11.82 -3.24
C VAL A 168 -4.96 10.89 -3.78
N PRO A 169 -4.56 10.96 -5.06
CA PRO A 169 -3.68 9.96 -5.67
C PRO A 169 -2.61 9.61 -4.66
N VAL A 170 -2.60 8.36 -4.17
CA VAL A 170 -1.52 7.92 -3.29
C VAL A 170 -0.31 8.02 -4.19
N SER A 171 0.40 9.14 -4.03
CA SER A 171 1.65 9.42 -4.68
C SER A 171 2.58 8.34 -4.18
N ARG A 172 2.59 7.19 -4.86
CA ARG A 172 3.49 6.09 -4.56
C ARG A 172 4.87 6.68 -4.40
N THR A 173 5.49 6.44 -3.26
CA THR A 173 6.56 7.31 -2.80
C THR A 173 7.85 6.93 -3.53
N PRO A 174 8.40 7.76 -4.43
CA PRO A 174 9.62 7.40 -5.11
C PRO A 174 10.77 7.33 -4.12
N ILE A 175 11.66 6.34 -4.28
CA ILE A 175 12.89 6.24 -3.47
C ILE A 175 13.93 7.25 -3.98
N MET A 176 14.04 7.38 -5.30
CA MET A 176 14.90 8.36 -5.96
C MET A 176 14.20 9.72 -6.06
N GLY A 177 14.98 10.80 -6.06
CA GLY A 177 14.49 12.17 -6.28
C GLY A 177 15.13 13.19 -5.36
N VAL A 178 14.65 14.42 -5.47
CA VAL A 178 15.09 15.53 -4.60
C VAL A 178 14.39 15.40 -3.25
N SER A 179 15.17 15.41 -2.18
CA SER A 179 14.66 15.40 -0.80
C SER A 179 13.78 16.61 -0.52
N GLN A 180 12.65 16.39 0.13
CA GLN A 180 11.77 17.45 0.60
C GLN A 180 12.01 17.81 2.07
N ALA A 181 12.52 16.87 2.87
CA ALA A 181 12.78 17.10 4.29
C ALA A 181 14.09 17.87 4.51
N SER A 182 14.06 18.86 5.40
CA SER A 182 15.26 19.48 5.95
C SER A 182 15.86 18.67 7.12
N VAL A 183 17.10 18.99 7.49
CA VAL A 183 17.76 18.42 8.67
C VAL A 183 16.93 18.67 9.94
N GLU A 184 16.39 19.88 10.07
CA GLU A 184 15.58 20.30 11.21
C GLU A 184 14.27 19.52 11.29
N GLN A 185 13.63 19.25 10.15
CA GLN A 185 12.39 18.45 10.11
C GLN A 185 12.65 17.01 10.55
N MET A 186 13.71 16.37 10.06
CA MET A 186 14.11 15.02 10.50
C MET A 186 14.40 14.98 12.00
N ALA A 187 15.20 15.93 12.50
CA ALA A 187 15.53 16.01 13.92
C ALA A 187 14.30 16.31 14.81
N ALA A 188 13.41 17.21 14.37
CA ALA A 188 12.17 17.52 15.07
C ALA A 188 11.23 16.30 15.12
N TYR A 189 11.13 15.56 14.02
CA TYR A 189 10.33 14.34 13.96
C TYR A 189 10.88 13.25 14.88
N TYR A 190 12.21 13.07 14.95
CA TYR A 190 12.84 12.20 15.95
C TYR A 190 12.47 12.61 17.38
N ARG A 191 12.73 13.88 17.74
CA ARG A 191 12.42 14.41 19.08
C ARG A 191 10.97 14.21 19.47
N LYS A 192 10.04 14.44 18.54
CA LYS A 192 8.60 14.28 18.77
C LYS A 192 8.22 12.84 19.12
N ASN A 193 8.85 11.86 18.47
CA ASN A 193 8.49 10.45 18.67
C ASN A 193 9.21 9.82 19.87
N VAL A 194 10.46 10.20 20.12
CA VAL A 194 11.30 9.48 21.10
C VAL A 194 12.11 10.36 22.05
N GLY A 195 12.10 11.68 21.88
CA GLY A 195 12.89 12.61 22.68
C GLY A 195 14.37 12.64 22.28
N GLU A 196 14.99 13.83 22.40
CA GLU A 196 16.42 14.04 22.06
C GLU A 196 17.34 13.10 22.85
N SER A 197 17.02 12.83 24.12
CA SER A 197 17.81 11.97 25.01
C SER A 197 17.88 10.50 24.58
N THR A 198 17.01 10.05 23.67
CA THR A 198 17.10 8.70 23.09
C THR A 198 18.24 8.61 22.07
N TYR A 199 18.71 9.71 21.50
CA TYR A 199 19.83 9.69 20.56
C TYR A 199 21.10 9.15 21.25
N PRO A 200 21.78 8.14 20.67
CA PRO A 200 22.94 7.48 21.31
C PRO A 200 24.22 8.31 21.16
N ALA A 201 24.20 9.56 21.64
CA ALA A 201 25.30 10.53 21.53
C ALA A 201 26.62 9.99 22.11
N SER A 202 26.56 9.27 23.24
CA SER A 202 27.73 8.68 23.89
C SER A 202 28.47 7.68 22.99
N VAL A 203 27.74 6.98 22.12
CA VAL A 203 28.33 6.08 21.12
C VAL A 203 28.76 6.89 19.91
N TYR A 204 27.83 7.60 19.26
CA TYR A 204 28.08 8.22 17.95
C TYR A 204 29.03 9.42 17.97
N THR A 205 29.37 9.96 19.13
CA THR A 205 30.52 10.86 19.26
C THR A 205 31.80 10.23 18.73
N ASN A 206 32.01 8.92 18.96
CA ASN A 206 33.19 8.20 18.47
C ASN A 206 33.05 7.72 17.02
N TYR A 207 31.85 7.81 16.43
CA TYR A 207 31.54 7.36 15.07
C TYR A 207 31.20 8.54 14.13
N GLY A 208 31.57 9.76 14.51
CA GLY A 208 31.49 10.95 13.64
C GLY A 208 30.12 11.62 13.55
N ALA A 209 29.19 11.33 14.48
CA ALA A 209 27.89 12.01 14.58
C ALA A 209 27.53 12.29 16.06
N PRO A 210 28.22 13.23 16.73
CA PRO A 210 28.01 13.47 18.17
C PRO A 210 26.60 13.94 18.53
N THR A 211 25.89 14.59 17.60
CA THR A 211 24.52 15.09 17.81
C THR A 211 23.52 14.52 16.81
N LEU A 212 22.23 14.59 17.15
CA LEU A 212 21.15 14.24 16.23
C LEU A 212 21.17 15.11 14.96
N GLN A 213 21.60 16.37 15.09
CA GLN A 213 21.76 17.28 13.95
C GLN A 213 22.86 16.78 12.99
N ASP A 214 23.99 16.28 13.52
CA ASP A 214 25.06 15.70 12.70
C ASP A 214 24.57 14.45 11.97
N PHE A 215 23.84 13.57 12.66
CA PHE A 215 23.24 12.39 12.04
C PHE A 215 22.29 12.76 10.89
N CYS A 216 21.36 13.68 11.12
CA CYS A 216 20.40 14.12 10.10
C CYS A 216 21.10 14.84 8.93
N THR A 217 22.20 15.56 9.20
CA THR A 217 23.03 16.19 8.16
C THR A 217 23.72 15.14 7.29
N ILE A 218 24.31 14.12 7.91
CA ILE A 218 24.92 12.98 7.19
C ILE A 218 23.89 12.29 6.30
N VAL A 219 22.67 12.03 6.82
CA VAL A 219 21.58 11.44 6.04
C VAL A 219 21.27 12.27 4.79
N LEU A 220 21.11 13.58 4.95
CA LEU A 220 20.80 14.47 3.83
C LEU A 220 21.90 14.49 2.78
N GLU A 221 23.16 14.58 3.20
CA GLU A 221 24.32 14.66 2.30
C GLU A 221 24.55 13.37 1.51
N GLU A 222 24.56 12.22 2.17
CA GLU A 222 24.79 10.93 1.52
C GLU A 222 23.62 10.57 0.59
N ALA A 223 22.38 10.83 1.01
CA ALA A 223 21.21 10.61 0.16
C ALA A 223 21.25 11.49 -1.10
N LYS A 224 21.55 12.79 -0.94
CA LYS A 224 21.68 13.75 -2.04
C LYS A 224 22.79 13.35 -3.02
N ALA A 225 23.92 12.84 -2.53
CA ALA A 225 25.04 12.43 -3.38
C ALA A 225 24.65 11.33 -4.39
N GLU A 226 23.74 10.44 -4.00
CA GLU A 226 23.30 9.31 -4.83
C GLU A 226 21.96 9.56 -5.54
N GLY A 227 21.28 10.66 -5.24
CA GLY A 227 19.94 10.99 -5.76
C GLY A 227 18.80 10.25 -5.07
N VAL A 228 19.05 9.69 -3.88
CA VAL A 228 18.02 9.07 -3.02
C VAL A 228 17.41 10.15 -2.14
N ARG A 229 16.11 10.05 -1.86
CA ARG A 229 15.44 11.02 -0.98
C ARG A 229 15.84 10.80 0.48
N ALA A 230 16.28 11.86 1.15
CA ALA A 230 16.75 11.80 2.53
C ALA A 230 15.66 11.36 3.51
N GLU A 231 14.42 11.80 3.30
CA GLU A 231 13.27 11.38 4.10
C GLU A 231 13.01 9.87 4.05
N VAL A 232 13.34 9.21 2.92
CA VAL A 232 13.22 7.76 2.76
C VAL A 232 14.28 7.05 3.60
N VAL A 233 15.53 7.48 3.46
CA VAL A 233 16.68 6.92 4.22
C VAL A 233 16.42 7.07 5.72
N PHE A 234 16.03 8.27 6.15
CA PHE A 234 15.75 8.58 7.54
C PHE A 234 14.59 7.74 8.10
N ALA A 235 13.42 7.76 7.44
CA ALA A 235 12.24 7.06 7.93
C ALA A 235 12.47 5.54 7.98
N GLN A 236 13.11 4.98 6.95
CA GLN A 236 13.51 3.58 6.95
C GLN A 236 14.47 3.29 8.10
N ALA A 237 15.52 4.10 8.31
CA ALA A 237 16.47 3.89 9.40
C ALA A 237 15.78 3.88 10.77
N MET A 238 14.83 4.79 11.00
CA MET A 238 14.08 4.82 12.26
C MET A 238 13.20 3.58 12.43
N LYS A 239 12.56 3.10 11.36
CA LYS A 239 11.76 1.87 11.40
C LYS A 239 12.61 0.65 11.71
N GLU A 240 13.73 0.49 11.01
CA GLU A 240 14.63 -0.68 11.12
C GLU A 240 15.34 -0.77 12.46
N THR A 241 15.73 0.37 13.03
CA THR A 241 16.50 0.43 14.28
C THR A 241 15.64 0.62 15.52
N GLY A 242 14.32 0.76 15.37
CA GLY A 242 13.45 1.15 16.48
C GLY A 242 13.77 2.53 17.04
N TRP A 243 14.02 3.49 16.15
CA TRP A 243 14.45 4.87 16.42
C TRP A 243 15.84 4.95 17.06
N LEU A 244 16.83 4.35 16.41
CA LEU A 244 18.23 4.29 16.85
C LEU A 244 18.44 3.62 18.22
N ARG A 245 17.48 2.83 18.69
CA ARG A 245 17.57 2.07 19.96
C ARG A 245 18.22 0.70 19.79
N PHE A 246 18.17 0.13 18.58
CA PHE A 246 18.79 -1.15 18.23
C PHE A 246 18.34 -2.30 19.15
N GLY A 247 17.02 -2.58 19.17
CA GLY A 247 16.43 -3.64 19.99
C GLY A 247 16.56 -5.07 19.43
N GLY A 248 17.25 -5.25 18.31
CA GLY A 248 17.38 -6.51 17.58
C GLY A 248 18.80 -7.10 17.59
N ALA A 249 19.13 -7.89 16.57
CA ALA A 249 20.43 -8.52 16.43
C ALA A 249 21.58 -7.56 16.07
N VAL A 250 21.24 -6.41 15.46
CA VAL A 250 22.20 -5.37 15.09
C VAL A 250 22.40 -4.43 16.27
N LYS A 251 23.66 -4.15 16.62
CA LYS A 251 24.05 -3.24 17.70
C LYS A 251 24.33 -1.84 17.18
N VAL A 252 24.19 -0.85 18.07
CA VAL A 252 24.41 0.58 17.78
C VAL A 252 25.81 0.86 17.22
N GLU A 253 26.85 0.17 17.72
CA GLU A 253 28.24 0.35 17.27
C GLU A 253 28.48 -0.14 15.84
N GLN A 254 27.60 -0.98 15.29
CA GLN A 254 27.74 -1.50 13.94
C GLN A 254 27.43 -0.43 12.88
N CYS A 255 26.82 0.70 13.27
CA CYS A 255 26.38 1.75 12.34
C CYS A 255 25.55 1.19 11.16
N ASN A 256 24.81 0.11 11.38
CA ASN A 256 24.03 -0.57 10.35
C ASN A 256 22.55 -0.22 10.54
N PHE A 257 22.12 0.85 9.87
CA PHE A 257 20.83 1.48 10.09
C PHE A 257 19.66 0.81 9.38
N CYS A 258 19.94 -0.21 8.54
CA CYS A 258 18.91 -0.84 7.73
C CYS A 258 19.01 -2.37 7.69
N GLY A 259 19.70 -2.95 8.68
CA GLY A 259 19.73 -4.40 8.88
C GLY A 259 20.51 -5.18 7.83
N LEU A 260 21.45 -4.56 7.11
CA LEU A 260 22.21 -5.22 6.05
C LEU A 260 22.90 -6.48 6.56
N GLY A 261 22.57 -7.63 5.96
CA GLY A 261 23.16 -8.93 6.32
C GLY A 261 22.63 -9.56 7.62
N ALA A 262 21.71 -8.92 8.34
CA ALA A 262 21.13 -9.43 9.58
C ALA A 262 20.03 -10.48 9.31
N VAL A 263 20.37 -11.58 8.63
CA VAL A 263 19.44 -12.69 8.37
C VAL A 263 19.26 -13.57 9.60
N ASN A 264 18.00 -13.97 9.89
CA ASN A 264 17.61 -14.96 10.91
C ASN A 264 18.03 -14.66 12.36
N SER A 265 18.15 -13.38 12.74
CA SER A 265 18.49 -12.97 14.11
C SER A 265 19.84 -13.50 14.65
N ALA A 266 20.70 -14.04 13.76
CA ALA A 266 22.03 -14.51 14.13
C ALA A 266 23.03 -13.34 14.11
N PRO A 267 23.70 -13.00 15.23
CA PRO A 267 24.55 -11.82 15.33
C PRO A 267 25.78 -11.80 14.38
N GLY A 268 26.16 -12.95 13.81
CA GLY A 268 27.44 -13.13 13.11
C GLY A 268 27.51 -12.61 11.67
N ASN A 269 26.39 -12.30 11.02
CA ASN A 269 26.35 -11.97 9.58
C ASN A 269 25.94 -10.53 9.26
N ALA A 270 25.53 -9.74 10.26
CA ALA A 270 25.18 -8.35 10.06
C ALA A 270 26.42 -7.53 9.70
N ALA A 271 26.30 -6.68 8.67
CA ALA A 271 27.36 -5.76 8.29
C ALA A 271 27.64 -4.77 9.43
N SER A 272 28.91 -4.36 9.54
CA SER A 272 29.37 -3.32 10.47
C SER A 272 30.19 -2.30 9.70
N PHE A 273 29.96 -1.03 9.99
CA PHE A 273 30.61 0.08 9.31
C PHE A 273 31.44 0.90 10.28
N ARG A 274 32.55 1.46 9.77
CA ARG A 274 33.54 2.17 10.59
C ARG A 274 33.03 3.45 11.26
N ASP A 275 32.01 4.08 10.68
CA ASP A 275 31.43 5.35 11.14
C ASP A 275 29.98 5.48 10.64
N VAL A 276 29.24 6.42 11.23
CA VAL A 276 27.82 6.67 10.92
C VAL A 276 27.65 7.01 9.43
N ARG A 277 28.56 7.80 8.86
CA ARG A 277 28.50 8.22 7.45
C ARG A 277 28.62 7.04 6.50
N THR A 278 29.54 6.13 6.75
CA THR A 278 29.75 4.92 5.94
C THR A 278 28.53 3.99 6.04
N GLY A 279 27.94 3.87 7.23
CA GLY A 279 26.71 3.11 7.44
C GLY A 279 25.50 3.66 6.69
N ILE A 280 25.29 4.97 6.76
CA ILE A 280 24.25 5.65 6.00
C ILE A 280 24.50 5.54 4.49
N ARG A 281 25.74 5.68 4.03
CA ARG A 281 26.09 5.47 2.62
C ARG A 281 25.72 4.07 2.14
N ALA A 282 26.01 3.03 2.92
CA ALA A 282 25.65 1.66 2.57
C ALA A 282 24.12 1.50 2.43
N GLN A 283 23.34 2.08 3.34
CA GLN A 283 21.87 2.10 3.23
C GLN A 283 21.41 2.82 1.95
N VAL A 284 21.95 4.01 1.67
CA VAL A 284 21.63 4.80 0.48
C VAL A 284 21.93 4.01 -0.80
N GLN A 285 23.09 3.37 -0.86
CA GLN A 285 23.48 2.52 -1.99
C GLN A 285 22.54 1.32 -2.14
N HIS A 286 22.15 0.68 -1.05
CA HIS A 286 21.21 -0.44 -1.11
C HIS A 286 19.84 0.00 -1.62
N LEU A 287 19.30 1.13 -1.12
CA LEU A 287 18.07 1.73 -1.63
C LEU A 287 18.19 2.09 -3.13
N LYS A 288 19.31 2.66 -3.56
CA LYS A 288 19.57 2.94 -4.97
C LYS A 288 19.67 1.68 -5.83
N ALA A 289 20.21 0.59 -5.30
CA ALA A 289 20.24 -0.70 -5.98
C ALA A 289 18.82 -1.16 -6.30
N TYR A 290 17.90 -1.09 -5.33
CA TYR A 290 16.49 -1.39 -5.55
C TYR A 290 15.83 -0.43 -6.55
N ALA A 291 16.09 0.87 -6.44
CA ALA A 291 15.28 1.88 -7.10
C ALA A 291 15.76 2.32 -8.49
N SER A 292 17.04 2.15 -8.81
CA SER A 292 17.62 2.67 -10.06
C SER A 292 18.70 1.74 -10.63
N THR A 293 18.94 1.86 -11.94
CA THR A 293 20.06 1.24 -12.67
C THR A 293 21.23 2.22 -12.88
N ASP A 294 21.09 3.49 -12.51
CA ASP A 294 22.14 4.50 -12.65
C ASP A 294 23.40 4.15 -11.84
N PRO A 295 24.61 4.45 -12.32
CA PRO A 295 25.82 4.15 -11.55
C PRO A 295 25.84 4.86 -10.19
N LEU A 296 26.56 4.28 -9.24
CA LEU A 296 26.85 4.94 -7.97
C LEU A 296 27.73 6.17 -8.21
N ALA A 297 27.42 7.27 -7.52
CA ALA A 297 28.21 8.48 -7.56
C ALA A 297 29.45 8.38 -6.66
N GLN A 298 29.38 7.55 -5.62
CA GLN A 298 30.47 7.30 -4.67
C GLN A 298 30.94 5.85 -4.74
N ALA A 299 32.10 5.58 -4.12
CA ALA A 299 32.61 4.22 -4.00
C ALA A 299 31.61 3.31 -3.27
N CYS A 300 31.39 2.11 -3.80
CA CYS A 300 30.49 1.13 -3.19
C CYS A 300 31.04 0.66 -1.84
N VAL A 301 30.22 0.81 -0.79
CA VAL A 301 30.47 0.32 0.57
C VAL A 301 29.40 -0.65 1.03
N ASP A 302 28.27 -0.75 0.32
CA ASP A 302 27.27 -1.79 0.54
C ASP A 302 27.83 -3.17 0.11
N PRO A 303 28.06 -4.10 1.06
CA PRO A 303 28.61 -5.43 0.75
C PRO A 303 27.62 -6.35 0.02
N ARG A 304 26.36 -5.92 -0.13
CA ARG A 304 25.28 -6.69 -0.76
C ARG A 304 24.74 -6.01 -2.02
N PHE A 305 25.39 -4.96 -2.50
CA PHE A 305 24.93 -4.18 -3.66
C PHE A 305 24.67 -5.05 -4.88
N ASP A 306 25.60 -5.97 -5.19
CA ASP A 306 25.52 -6.87 -6.35
C ASP A 306 24.52 -8.02 -6.19
N LEU A 307 23.94 -8.20 -4.99
CA LEU A 307 22.92 -9.22 -4.74
C LEU A 307 21.51 -8.74 -5.11
N VAL A 308 21.33 -7.43 -5.29
CA VAL A 308 20.03 -6.85 -5.66
C VAL A 308 19.90 -6.81 -7.17
N LYS A 309 18.80 -7.36 -7.71
CA LYS A 309 18.43 -7.10 -9.12
C LYS A 309 18.12 -5.61 -9.27
N ARG A 310 19.02 -4.88 -9.92
CA ARG A 310 18.95 -3.42 -9.94
C ARG A 310 17.66 -2.88 -10.58
N GLY A 311 17.09 -1.82 -9.99
CA GLY A 311 15.87 -1.16 -10.48
C GLY A 311 14.58 -1.98 -10.30
N CYS A 312 14.60 -3.04 -9.47
CA CYS A 312 13.42 -3.88 -9.28
C CYS A 312 12.34 -3.30 -8.35
N ALA A 313 12.61 -2.20 -7.64
CA ALA A 313 11.68 -1.52 -6.75
C ALA A 313 11.91 0.01 -6.73
N PRO A 314 11.45 0.76 -7.75
CA PRO A 314 11.60 2.21 -7.82
C PRO A 314 10.83 3.00 -6.75
N LEU A 315 9.77 2.42 -6.20
CA LEU A 315 8.84 3.05 -5.25
C LEU A 315 8.92 2.34 -3.89
N LEU A 316 8.65 3.04 -2.79
CA LEU A 316 8.71 2.47 -1.44
C LEU A 316 7.83 1.22 -1.31
N GLU A 317 6.64 1.25 -1.90
CA GLU A 317 5.68 0.15 -1.82
C GLU A 317 6.16 -1.08 -2.62
N ASP A 318 7.09 -0.92 -3.58
CA ASP A 318 7.71 -2.04 -4.29
C ASP A 318 8.74 -2.81 -3.44
N LEU A 319 9.11 -2.27 -2.26
CA LEU A 319 9.99 -2.93 -1.30
C LEU A 319 9.27 -4.03 -0.49
N ASN A 320 7.93 -4.05 -0.51
CA ASN A 320 7.13 -5.10 0.12
C ASN A 320 7.51 -6.47 -0.46
N GLY A 321 7.82 -7.43 0.41
CA GLY A 321 8.27 -8.77 0.02
C GLY A 321 9.67 -8.84 -0.61
N LYS A 322 10.39 -7.72 -0.75
CA LYS A 322 11.77 -7.68 -1.29
C LYS A 322 12.80 -7.25 -0.26
N TRP A 323 12.51 -6.16 0.45
CA TRP A 323 13.37 -5.67 1.54
C TRP A 323 13.04 -6.38 2.86
N ALA A 324 11.74 -6.49 3.16
CA ALA A 324 11.22 -7.22 4.31
C ALA A 324 10.33 -8.37 3.81
N VAL A 325 10.41 -9.54 4.44
CA VAL A 325 9.59 -10.72 4.12
C VAL A 325 8.84 -11.16 5.39
N PRO A 326 7.51 -11.35 5.36
CA PRO A 326 6.61 -11.25 4.20
C PRO A 326 6.42 -9.81 3.70
N GLY A 327 6.60 -8.80 4.57
CA GLY A 327 6.75 -7.39 4.17
C GLY A 327 5.47 -6.65 3.78
N ASP A 328 4.30 -7.20 4.06
CA ASP A 328 3.01 -6.55 3.76
C ASP A 328 2.89 -5.20 4.49
N GLY A 329 2.62 -4.13 3.73
CA GLY A 329 2.48 -2.78 4.28
C GLY A 329 3.80 -2.10 4.69
N TYR A 330 4.96 -2.68 4.38
CA TYR A 330 6.26 -2.15 4.78
C TYR A 330 6.51 -0.76 4.20
N GLY A 331 6.44 -0.61 2.88
CA GLY A 331 6.66 0.64 2.16
C GLY A 331 5.65 1.72 2.53
N GLU A 332 4.39 1.34 2.67
CA GLU A 332 3.28 2.21 3.08
C GLU A 332 3.51 2.78 4.48
N SER A 333 4.03 1.96 5.40
CA SER A 333 4.34 2.43 6.75
C SER A 333 5.47 3.46 6.78
N ILE A 334 6.47 3.33 5.88
CA ILE A 334 7.54 4.31 5.72
C ILE A 334 7.00 5.58 5.06
N ALA A 335 6.18 5.45 4.02
CA ALA A 335 5.52 6.59 3.37
C ALA A 335 4.70 7.41 4.39
N LYS A 336 3.96 6.74 5.28
CA LYS A 336 3.21 7.41 6.36
C LYS A 336 4.12 8.15 7.36
N MET A 337 5.29 7.59 7.66
CA MET A 337 6.29 8.29 8.50
C MET A 337 6.79 9.55 7.81
N ILE A 338 7.06 9.49 6.50
CA ILE A 338 7.47 10.63 5.68
C ILE A 338 6.39 11.71 5.66
N ASP A 339 5.15 11.36 5.40
CA ASP A 339 4.04 12.32 5.38
C ASP A 339 3.89 13.03 6.72
N THR A 340 3.97 12.28 7.82
CA THR A 340 3.88 12.84 9.17
C THR A 340 5.05 13.81 9.45
N MET A 341 6.26 13.46 9.01
CA MET A 341 7.45 14.29 9.17
C MET A 341 7.34 15.60 8.39
N LEU A 342 6.87 15.55 7.13
CA LEU A 342 6.76 16.72 6.27
C LEU A 342 5.61 17.64 6.67
N GLN A 343 4.48 17.10 7.14
CA GLN A 343 3.31 17.88 7.57
C GLN A 343 3.51 18.57 8.92
N GLY A 344 4.33 18.02 9.81
CA GLY A 344 4.56 18.54 11.17
C GLY A 344 5.45 19.80 11.27
N GLY A 345 5.87 20.38 10.14
CA GLY A 345 6.73 21.56 10.07
C GLY A 345 6.03 22.86 9.65
N ARG A 346 4.69 22.90 9.66
CA ARG A 346 3.90 24.10 9.38
C ARG A 346 3.29 24.70 10.63
#